data_AF-A0A6M3X503-F1
#
_entry.id   AF-A0A6M3X503-F1
#
_cell.length_a   1.000
_cell.length_b   1.000
_cell.length_c   1.000
_cell.angle_alpha   90.00
_cell.angle_beta   90.00
_cell.angle_gamma   90.00
#
_symmetry.space_group_name_H-M   'P 1'
#
loop_
_entity.id
_entity.type
_entity.pdbx_description
1 polymer ?
#
loop_
_entity_poly.entity_id
_entity_poly.type
_entity_poly.pdbx_seq_one_letter_code
_entity_poly.pdbx_strand_id
1 'polypeptide(L)' 'MPRIEEMYAFVTEDSGPEDEGIVGMNLGFGWMPLVGADMARVESLKPIVRGIAAETGKRIKLLHFTHREELGDV' A
#
# COMPACT_ATOMS: atom_id res chain seq x y z
N MET A 1 5.37 -18.09 7.07
CA MET A 1 5.45 -16.77 6.41
C MET A 1 6.70 -16.08 6.91
N PRO A 2 7.54 -15.51 6.04
CA PRO A 2 8.76 -14.82 6.46
C PRO A 2 8.43 -13.54 7.24
N ARG A 3 9.36 -13.14 8.10
CA ARG A 3 9.34 -11.86 8.82
C ARG A 3 9.41 -10.71 7.79
N ILE A 4 8.63 -9.64 7.98
CA ILE A 4 8.63 -8.47 7.09
C ILE A 4 9.85 -7.61 7.43
N GLU A 5 10.83 -7.53 6.53
CA GLU A 5 12.03 -6.70 6.71
C GLU A 5 11.97 -5.40 5.90
N GLU A 6 11.18 -5.38 4.83
CA GLU A 6 10.90 -4.22 3.99
C GLU A 6 9.41 -4.22 3.61
N MET A 7 8.91 -3.06 3.22
CA MET A 7 7.51 -2.91 2.83
C MET A 7 7.38 -2.05 1.58
N TYR A 8 6.57 -2.54 0.66
CA TYR A 8 6.11 -1.81 -0.51
C TYR A 8 4.68 -1.37 -0.28
N ALA A 9 4.42 -0.06 -0.34
CA ALA A 9 3.08 0.49 -0.13
C ALA A 9 2.59 1.24 -1.37
N PHE A 10 1.36 0.96 -1.77
CA PHE A 10 0.67 1.81 -2.73
C PHE A 10 0.09 3.01 -1.99
N VAL A 11 0.44 4.22 -2.42
CA VAL A 11 0.03 5.47 -1.78
C VAL A 11 -0.65 6.41 -2.77
N THR A 12 -1.59 7.21 -2.29
CA THR A 12 -2.21 8.28 -3.06
C THR A 12 -2.12 9.59 -2.30
N GLU A 13 -2.18 10.70 -3.05
CA GLU A 13 -2.22 12.05 -2.49
C GLU A 13 -3.67 12.56 -2.49
N ASP A 14 -4.06 13.35 -1.48
CA ASP A 14 -5.34 14.07 -1.49
C ASP A 14 -5.14 15.56 -1.76
N SER A 15 -4.59 16.29 -0.80
CA SER A 15 -4.47 17.76 -0.85
C SER A 15 -3.13 18.28 -1.35
N GLY A 16 -2.16 17.39 -1.58
CA GLY A 16 -0.80 17.73 -2.03
C GLY A 16 0.24 16.67 -1.66
N PRO A 17 1.53 16.91 -1.95
CA PRO A 17 2.59 15.91 -1.78
C PRO A 17 2.88 15.53 -0.32
N GLU A 18 2.47 16.35 0.65
CA GLU A 18 2.61 16.10 2.10
C GLU A 18 1.40 15.35 2.70
N ASP A 19 0.38 15.06 1.88
CA ASP A 19 -0.90 14.45 2.29
C ASP A 19 -1.07 13.09 1.61
N GLU A 20 -0.22 12.14 2.03
CA GLU A 20 -0.21 10.77 1.51
C GLU A 20 -1.01 9.79 2.38
N GLY A 21 -1.79 8.94 1.72
CA GLY A 21 -2.51 7.83 2.36
C GLY A 21 -2.20 6.49 1.72
N ILE A 22 -2.14 5.42 2.54
CA ILE A 22 -2.03 4.04 2.05
C ILE A 22 -3.34 3.64 1.38
N VAL A 23 -3.25 3.13 0.15
CA VAL A 23 -4.40 2.61 -0.59
C VAL A 23 -4.89 1.32 0.08
N GLY A 24 -6.17 1.27 0.38
CA GLY A 24 -6.85 0.10 0.94
C GLY A 24 -8.00 -0.37 0.07
N MET A 25 -8.35 -1.65 0.21
CA MET A 25 -9.53 -2.25 -0.41
C MET A 25 -10.48 -2.74 0.68
N ASN A 26 -11.77 -2.42 0.55
CA ASN A 26 -12.80 -2.93 1.44
C ASN A 26 -13.26 -4.31 0.95
N LEU A 27 -13.15 -5.33 1.79
CA LEU A 27 -13.53 -6.72 1.45
C LEU A 27 -14.91 -7.11 2.02
N GLY A 28 -15.71 -6.14 2.46
CA GLY A 28 -17.00 -6.34 3.12
C GLY A 28 -16.90 -6.64 4.62
N PHE A 29 -15.85 -7.32 5.07
CA PHE A 29 -15.59 -7.63 6.48
C PHE A 29 -14.50 -6.73 7.11
N GLY A 30 -13.89 -5.85 6.32
CA GLY A 30 -12.84 -4.97 6.80
C GLY A 30 -12.08 -4.29 5.68
N TRP A 31 -11.26 -3.31 6.07
CA TRP A 31 -10.31 -2.65 5.19
C TRP A 31 -8.99 -3.41 5.21
N MET A 32 -8.51 -3.77 4.03
CA MET A 32 -7.21 -4.40 3.85
C MET A 32 -6.26 -3.42 3.17
N PRO A 33 -5.12 -3.06 3.80
CA PRO A 33 -4.13 -2.23 3.14
C PRO A 33 -3.47 -3.01 1.99
N LEU A 34 -3.25 -2.33 0.87
CA LEU A 34 -2.54 -2.90 -0.27
C LEU A 34 -1.03 -2.66 -0.09
N VAL A 35 -0.41 -3.57 0.67
CA VAL A 35 1.03 -3.58 0.93
C VAL A 35 1.65 -4.92 0.52
N GLY A 36 2.93 -4.92 0.17
CA GLY A 36 3.71 -6.11 -0.13
C GLY A 36 4.99 -6.17 0.69
N ALA A 37 5.36 -7.37 1.14
CA ALA A 37 6.67 -7.62 1.76
C ALA A 37 7.74 -8.04 0.74
N ASP A 38 7.34 -8.20 -0.54
CA ASP A 38 8.18 -8.61 -1.65
C ASP A 38 7.56 -8.18 -2.99
N MET A 39 8.37 -8.16 -4.05
CA MET A 39 7.92 -7.75 -5.37
C MET A 39 6.90 -8.70 -6.02
N ALA A 40 6.91 -10.00 -5.72
CA ALA A 40 5.91 -10.92 -6.27
C ALA A 40 4.50 -10.57 -5.74
N ARG A 41 4.40 -10.21 -4.45
CA ARG A 41 3.17 -9.66 -3.88
C ARG A 41 2.79 -8.34 -4.52
N VAL A 42 3.73 -7.41 -4.70
CA VAL A 42 3.47 -6.12 -5.38
C VAL A 42 2.90 -6.33 -6.77
N GLU A 43 3.51 -7.18 -7.60
CA GLU A 43 3.02 -7.47 -8.95
C GLU A 43 1.61 -8.05 -8.94
N SER A 44 1.28 -8.92 -7.97
CA SER A 44 -0.07 -9.49 -7.82
C SER A 44 -1.14 -8.44 -7.47
N LEU A 45 -0.75 -7.35 -6.81
CA LEU A 45 -1.65 -6.27 -6.39
C LEU A 45 -1.84 -5.20 -7.47
N LYS A 46 -0.90 -5.04 -8.41
CA LYS A 46 -0.95 -4.00 -9.45
C LYS A 46 -2.25 -3.96 -10.26
N PRO A 47 -2.87 -5.09 -10.68
CA PRO A 47 -4.14 -5.05 -11.41
C PRO A 47 -5.26 -4.41 -10.60
N ILE A 48 -5.34 -4.72 -9.30
CA ILE A 48 -6.32 -4.16 -8.37
C ILE A 48 -6.08 -2.66 -8.22
N VAL A 49 -4.84 -2.27 -7.96
CA VAL A 49 -4.45 -0.86 -7.78
C VAL A 49 -4.73 -0.03 -9.03
N ARG A 50 -4.49 -0.59 -10.23
CA ARG A 50 -4.84 0.08 -11.50
C ARG A 50 -6.35 0.30 -11.63
N GLY A 51 -7.15 -0.66 -11.20
CA GLY A 51 -8.61 -0.52 -11.13
C GLY A 51 -9.01 0.64 -10.22
N ILE A 52 -8.46 0.69 -9.00
CA ILE A 52 -8.71 1.78 -8.04
C ILE A 52 -8.29 3.13 -8.62
N ALA A 53 -7.12 3.23 -9.26
CA ALA A 53 -6.67 4.46 -9.89
C ALA A 53 -7.64 4.94 -10.99
N ALA A 54 -8.17 4.01 -11.79
CA ALA A 54 -9.13 4.33 -12.85
C ALA A 54 -10.49 4.78 -12.27
N GLU A 55 -10.99 4.10 -11.24
CA GLU A 55 -12.28 4.40 -10.61
C GLU A 55 -12.25 5.73 -9.83
N THR A 56 -11.15 6.01 -9.16
CA THR A 56 -11.01 7.21 -8.31
C THR A 56 -10.46 8.43 -9.06
N GLY A 57 -9.85 8.22 -10.23
CA GLY A 57 -9.10 9.26 -10.94
C GLY A 57 -7.81 9.69 -10.24
N LYS A 58 -7.45 9.04 -9.12
CA LYS A 58 -6.28 9.41 -8.33
C LYS A 58 -5.00 8.82 -8.93
N ARG A 59 -3.91 9.59 -8.84
CA ARG A 59 -2.56 9.05 -9.07
C ARG A 59 -2.17 8.19 -7.86
N ILE A 60 -1.68 6.99 -8.15
CA ILE A 60 -1.18 6.07 -7.13
C ILE A 60 0.31 5.83 -7.38
N LYS A 61 1.13 6.02 -6.34
CA LYS A 61 2.58 5.78 -6.32
C LYS A 61 2.86 4.47 -5.60
N LEU A 62 4.02 3.88 -5.89
CA LEU A 62 4.57 2.76 -5.14
C LEU A 62 5.80 3.26 -4.39
N LEU A 63 5.76 3.18 -3.06
CA LEU A 63 6.89 3.52 -2.19
C LEU A 63 7.52 2.24 -1.65
N HIS A 64 8.83 2.28 -1.43
CA HIS A 64 9.62 1.20 -0.84
C HIS A 64 10.23 1.70 0.47
N PHE A 65 9.76 1.14 1.57
CA PHE A 65 10.26 1.36 2.91
C PHE A 65 11.25 0.25 3.24
N THR A 66 12.52 0.62 3.40
CA THR A 66 13.64 -0.30 3.64
C THR A 66 14.08 -0.35 5.09
N HIS A 67 13.62 0.59 5.92
CA HIS A 67 13.97 0.64 7.33
C HIS A 67 12.82 0.09 8.17
N ARG A 68 13.13 -0.96 8.92
CA ARG A 68 12.26 -1.50 9.95
C ARG A 68 12.77 -1.07 11.32
N GLU A 69 11.85 -0.55 12.12
CA GLU A 69 12.05 -0.29 13.55
C GLU A 69 10.89 -0.94 14.33
N GLU A 70 11.20 -1.61 15.43
CA GLU A 70 10.20 -2.14 16.35
C GLU A 70 9.99 -1.14 17.49
N LEU A 71 8.77 -0.59 17.60
CA LEU A 71 8.43 0.44 18.59
C LEU A 71 7.78 -0.10 19.88
N GLY A 72 7.47 -1.41 19.92
CA GLY A 72 6.77 -2.08 21.03
C GLY A 72 5.44 -2.73 20.61
N ASP A 73 4.72 -3.29 21.59
CA ASP A 73 3.41 -3.92 21.39
C ASP A 73 2.27 -2.89 21.54
N VAL A 74 1.15 -3.09 20.83
CA VAL A 74 -0.06 -2.23 20.83
C VAL A 74 -1.29 -2.92 21.39
#